data_AF-A0A7X5F8P6-F1
#
_entry.id   AF-A0A7X5F8P6-F1
#
_cell.length_a   1.000
_cell.length_b   1.000
_cell.length_c   1.000
_cell.angle_alpha   90.00
_cell.angle_beta   90.00
_cell.angle_gamma   90.00
#
_symmetry.space_group_name_H-M   'P 1'
#
loop_
_entity.id
_entity.type
_entity.pdbx_description
1 polymer ?
#
loop_
_entity_poly.entity_id
_entity_poly.type
_entity_poly.pdbx_seq_one_letter_code
_entity_poly.pdbx_strand_id
1 'polypeptide(L)'
;MMSEKLFNPVRNKFLSGANGVKNNFLKFVLLPIILLAGFFVCPTEVHAQLTKLQYEGGWNSPATIVTQTLTPDKNPYYIDFSSGMSNGSVLTIEPGVVIKFGPWYQEGWYEWPVIFHLNGQIKAKGTANNPIVFTSIYDDAYAGDSNDDGNATSPAAGDWGGFQISSQENIFEHVIIKYGGADRRGVMTFYSNSGNKISASAINHNLSGIVFSTGSSSQPTIIEDSDLSYTESSAIAVSGSANPIIRHNNI
;
A
#
# COMPACT_ATOMS: atom_id res chain seq x y z
N MET A 1 13.06 -39.53 -53.90
CA MET A 1 12.87 -40.96 -53.53
C MET A 1 11.73 -40.96 -52.51
N MET A 2 10.50 -41.38 -52.84
CA MET A 2 10.01 -42.79 -52.87
C MET A 2 10.27 -43.54 -51.54
N SER A 3 9.30 -44.21 -50.90
CA SER A 3 7.84 -44.32 -51.10
C SER A 3 7.14 -44.81 -49.81
N GLU A 4 5.80 -44.89 -49.82
CA GLU A 4 4.93 -45.36 -48.72
C GLU A 4 5.01 -46.86 -48.33
N LYS A 5 4.43 -47.16 -47.15
CA LYS A 5 3.65 -48.37 -46.72
C LYS A 5 4.38 -49.68 -46.38
N LEU A 6 4.00 -50.27 -45.22
CA LEU A 6 3.18 -51.49 -45.12
C LEU A 6 2.67 -51.76 -43.67
N PHE A 7 1.78 -52.75 -43.48
CA PHE A 7 0.80 -52.86 -42.37
C PHE A 7 0.80 -54.26 -41.69
N ASN A 8 0.91 -54.34 -40.35
CA ASN A 8 0.27 -55.31 -39.39
C ASN A 8 0.39 -56.86 -39.64
N PRO A 9 -0.25 -57.80 -38.87
CA PRO A 9 -0.64 -57.92 -37.44
C PRO A 9 -0.17 -59.26 -36.75
N VAL A 10 -0.62 -59.59 -35.50
CA VAL A 10 -1.41 -60.84 -35.13
C VAL A 10 -1.40 -61.26 -33.62
N ARG A 11 -2.61 -61.26 -33.03
CA ARG A 11 -3.29 -62.13 -32.00
C ARG A 11 -2.78 -62.46 -30.57
N ASN A 12 -3.77 -62.31 -29.66
CA ASN A 12 -3.99 -62.92 -28.33
C ASN A 12 -3.88 -64.46 -28.23
N LYS A 13 -3.71 -64.95 -26.98
CA LYS A 13 -4.17 -66.29 -26.54
C LYS A 13 -4.63 -66.27 -25.06
N PHE A 14 -5.84 -66.78 -24.79
CA PHE A 14 -6.41 -67.01 -23.44
C PHE A 14 -6.49 -68.53 -23.17
N LEU A 15 -6.16 -68.97 -21.94
CA LEU A 15 -6.49 -70.28 -21.32
C LEU A 15 -6.43 -70.03 -19.78
N SER A 16 -7.47 -70.17 -18.93
CA SER A 16 -8.44 -71.25 -18.63
C SER A 16 -7.97 -72.23 -17.54
N GLY A 17 -8.62 -72.24 -16.36
CA GLY A 17 -8.46 -73.24 -15.29
C GLY A 17 -9.24 -72.87 -14.02
N ALA A 18 -9.99 -73.80 -13.42
CA ALA A 18 -10.91 -73.56 -12.30
C ALA A 18 -10.96 -74.75 -11.29
N ASN A 19 -11.74 -74.59 -10.21
CA ASN A 19 -12.00 -75.49 -9.07
C ASN A 19 -11.01 -75.36 -7.88
N GLY A 20 -11.39 -75.29 -6.60
CA GLY A 20 -12.72 -75.11 -5.98
C GLY A 20 -12.89 -75.81 -4.61
N VAL A 21 -12.77 -75.09 -3.48
CA VAL A 21 -13.15 -75.55 -2.11
C VAL A 21 -13.79 -74.39 -1.32
N LYS A 22 -14.71 -74.68 -0.38
CA LYS A 22 -15.62 -73.71 0.30
C LYS A 22 -15.24 -73.44 1.77
N ASN A 23 -15.84 -72.37 2.34
CA ASN A 23 -15.91 -72.00 3.77
C ASN A 23 -14.56 -71.52 4.36
N ASN A 24 -14.41 -70.63 5.37
CA ASN A 24 -15.24 -69.69 6.13
C ASN A 24 -14.26 -68.82 7.00
N PHE A 25 -14.54 -67.64 7.56
CA PHE A 25 -15.74 -66.77 7.63
C PHE A 25 -15.27 -65.32 7.94
N LEU A 26 -15.62 -64.27 7.17
CA LEU A 26 -15.50 -62.87 7.64
C LEU A 26 -16.43 -61.91 6.88
N LYS A 27 -17.45 -61.39 7.57
CA LYS A 27 -18.40 -60.42 7.01
C LYS A 27 -17.83 -59.00 7.16
N PHE A 28 -17.58 -58.33 6.04
CA PHE A 28 -17.61 -56.87 5.98
C PHE A 28 -18.56 -56.44 4.86
N VAL A 29 -19.45 -55.52 5.19
CA VAL A 29 -20.45 -54.96 4.27
C VAL A 29 -19.73 -54.07 3.27
N LEU A 30 -19.87 -54.35 1.98
CA LEU A 30 -19.51 -53.41 0.92
C LEU A 30 -20.52 -52.25 0.93
N LEU A 31 -20.21 -51.22 1.70
CA LEU A 31 -20.71 -49.87 1.41
C LEU A 31 -20.06 -49.39 0.11
N PRO A 32 -20.79 -48.69 -0.78
CA PRO A 32 -20.19 -48.10 -1.97
C PRO A 32 -19.17 -47.05 -1.53
N ILE A 33 -17.91 -47.24 -1.92
CA ILE A 33 -16.88 -46.21 -1.81
C ILE A 33 -17.27 -45.09 -2.78
N ILE A 34 -17.97 -44.08 -2.28
CA ILE A 34 -18.08 -42.80 -2.96
C ILE A 34 -16.65 -42.25 -2.95
N LEU A 35 -15.99 -42.31 -4.10
CA LEU A 35 -14.73 -41.64 -4.32
C LEU A 35 -15.01 -40.14 -4.35
N LEU A 36 -15.10 -39.53 -3.16
CA LEU A 36 -15.16 -38.09 -3.03
C LEU A 36 -13.79 -37.58 -3.49
N ALA A 37 -13.70 -37.25 -4.78
CA ALA A 37 -12.60 -36.47 -5.31
C ALA A 37 -12.64 -35.14 -4.55
N GLY A 38 -11.84 -35.06 -3.49
CA GLY A 38 -11.62 -33.85 -2.74
C GLY A 38 -10.99 -32.86 -3.70
N PHE A 39 -11.84 -32.02 -4.31
CA PHE A 39 -11.41 -30.72 -4.75
C PHE A 39 -10.88 -30.03 -3.51
N PHE A 40 -9.57 -30.13 -3.30
CA PHE A 40 -8.81 -29.06 -2.73
C PHE A 40 -9.01 -27.88 -3.67
N VAL A 41 -10.12 -27.17 -3.44
CA VAL A 41 -10.14 -25.73 -3.64
C VAL A 41 -9.05 -25.25 -2.70
N CYS A 42 -7.84 -25.11 -3.23
CA CYS A 42 -6.89 -24.20 -2.64
C CYS A 42 -7.70 -22.90 -2.45
N PRO A 43 -7.83 -22.36 -1.22
CA PRO A 43 -8.37 -21.03 -1.11
C PRO A 43 -7.49 -20.18 -2.01
N THR A 44 -8.05 -19.68 -3.11
CA THR A 44 -7.47 -18.51 -3.76
C THR A 44 -7.54 -17.45 -2.70
N GLU A 45 -6.41 -17.23 -2.04
CA GLU A 45 -6.23 -16.09 -1.16
C GLU A 45 -6.67 -14.89 -2.01
N VAL A 46 -7.68 -14.17 -1.52
CA VAL A 46 -8.12 -12.96 -2.19
C VAL A 46 -7.11 -11.92 -1.74
N HIS A 47 -5.97 -11.88 -2.43
CA HIS A 47 -4.89 -10.93 -2.13
C HIS A 47 -5.52 -9.54 -2.18
N ALA A 48 -5.14 -8.66 -1.24
CA ALA A 48 -5.75 -7.34 -1.14
C ALA A 48 -5.52 -6.57 -2.45
N GLN A 49 -6.57 -6.43 -3.28
CA GLN A 49 -6.42 -5.78 -4.58
C GLN A 49 -6.11 -4.30 -4.36
N LEU A 50 -4.87 -3.92 -4.62
CA LEU A 50 -4.38 -2.57 -4.44
C LEU A 50 -5.14 -1.57 -5.32
N THR A 51 -5.91 -0.67 -4.69
CA THR A 51 -6.69 0.35 -5.41
C THR A 51 -5.79 1.49 -5.85
N LYS A 52 -5.65 1.69 -7.16
CA LYS A 52 -4.99 2.88 -7.71
C LYS A 52 -5.87 4.13 -7.53
N LEU A 53 -5.24 5.26 -7.25
CA LEU A 53 -5.91 6.56 -7.31
C LEU A 53 -6.32 6.87 -8.76
N GLN A 54 -7.26 7.80 -8.93
CA GLN A 54 -7.63 8.33 -10.25
C GLN A 54 -6.61 9.37 -10.70
N TYR A 55 -6.12 9.22 -11.94
CA TYR A 55 -5.17 10.12 -12.57
C TYR A 55 -5.73 10.66 -13.90
N GLU A 56 -5.46 11.92 -14.21
CA GLU A 56 -5.57 12.49 -15.56
C GLU A 56 -4.19 12.80 -16.12
N GLY A 57 -4.00 12.51 -17.40
CA GLY A 57 -2.71 12.56 -18.09
C GLY A 57 -2.61 11.42 -19.11
N GLY A 58 -1.48 11.32 -19.81
CA GLY A 58 -1.28 10.30 -20.84
C GLY A 58 0.12 10.40 -21.44
N TRP A 59 0.36 9.72 -22.57
CA TRP A 59 1.69 9.60 -23.20
C TRP A 59 2.48 10.92 -23.38
N ASN A 60 1.80 12.08 -23.48
CA ASN A 60 2.41 13.40 -23.66
C ASN A 60 2.18 14.38 -22.48
N SER A 61 1.71 13.92 -21.31
CA SER A 61 1.47 14.77 -20.14
C SER A 61 1.58 13.96 -18.84
N PRO A 62 2.32 14.43 -17.83
CA PRO A 62 2.53 13.67 -16.59
C PRO A 62 1.19 13.29 -15.97
N ALA A 63 1.06 12.05 -15.52
CA ALA A 63 -0.13 11.58 -14.82
C ALA A 63 -0.28 12.34 -13.50
N THR A 64 -1.39 13.07 -13.36
CA THR A 64 -1.69 13.88 -12.18
C THR A 64 -2.93 13.38 -11.46
N ILE A 65 -2.87 13.34 -10.13
CA ILE A 65 -4.00 12.99 -9.28
C ILE A 65 -5.03 14.11 -9.34
N VAL A 66 -6.28 13.75 -9.64
CA VAL A 66 -7.39 14.69 -9.78
C VAL A 66 -8.32 14.69 -8.57
N THR A 67 -9.25 15.65 -8.56
CA THR A 67 -10.27 15.76 -7.51
C THR A 67 -11.06 14.47 -7.40
N GLN A 68 -10.96 13.82 -6.26
CA GLN A 68 -11.63 12.54 -5.96
C GLN A 68 -11.80 12.38 -4.46
N THR A 69 -12.67 11.44 -4.09
CA THR A 69 -12.85 10.99 -2.71
C THR A 69 -12.35 9.56 -2.58
N LEU A 70 -11.45 9.32 -1.62
CA LEU A 70 -11.01 7.99 -1.25
C LEU A 70 -11.89 7.46 -0.12
N THR A 71 -12.36 6.23 -0.25
CA THR A 71 -13.43 5.63 0.56
C THR A 71 -12.97 4.27 1.11
N PRO A 72 -13.25 3.92 2.39
CA PRO A 72 -12.63 2.77 3.05
C PRO A 72 -13.06 1.40 2.48
N ASP A 73 -14.15 1.33 1.70
CA ASP A 73 -14.58 0.13 0.97
C ASP A 73 -13.60 -0.33 -0.12
N LYS A 74 -12.61 0.50 -0.47
CA LYS A 74 -11.59 0.24 -1.50
C LYS A 74 -10.17 0.13 -0.94
N ASN A 75 -10.04 0.02 0.38
CA ASN A 75 -8.74 -0.17 1.01
C ASN A 75 -8.05 -1.49 0.57
N PRO A 76 -6.71 -1.52 0.49
CA PRO A 76 -5.79 -0.37 0.56
C PRO A 76 -5.71 0.40 -0.77
N TYR A 77 -5.49 1.71 -0.68
CA TYR A 77 -5.06 2.51 -1.82
C TYR A 77 -3.54 2.42 -1.99
N TYR A 78 -3.05 2.51 -3.23
CA TYR A 78 -1.64 2.29 -3.54
C TYR A 78 -1.07 3.33 -4.51
N ILE A 79 0.08 3.90 -4.12
CA ILE A 79 0.86 4.86 -4.91
C ILE A 79 2.27 4.27 -5.11
N ASP A 80 2.59 3.88 -6.34
CA ASP A 80 3.84 3.17 -6.73
C ASP A 80 4.82 4.00 -7.56
N PHE A 81 4.44 5.23 -7.92
CA PHE A 81 5.32 6.18 -8.58
C PHE A 81 5.12 7.58 -8.01
N SER A 82 6.19 8.37 -8.03
CA SER A 82 6.15 9.76 -7.59
C SER A 82 5.15 10.54 -8.45
N SER A 83 4.07 10.99 -7.82
CA SER A 83 2.90 11.53 -8.49
C SER A 83 2.50 12.86 -7.91
N GLY A 84 2.02 13.75 -8.78
CA GLY A 84 1.57 15.09 -8.40
C GLY A 84 0.07 15.22 -8.48
N MET A 85 -0.55 15.87 -7.50
CA MET A 85 -1.90 16.41 -7.68
C MET A 85 -1.88 17.53 -8.73
N SER A 86 -2.96 17.66 -9.50
CA SER A 86 -3.14 18.82 -10.38
C SER A 86 -3.47 20.08 -9.56
N ASN A 87 -3.04 21.26 -10.03
CA ASN A 87 -3.30 22.51 -9.31
C ASN A 87 -4.82 22.80 -9.26
N GLY A 88 -5.32 23.21 -8.11
CA GLY A 88 -6.75 23.42 -7.87
C GLY A 88 -7.57 22.14 -7.64
N SER A 89 -6.99 20.95 -7.72
CA SER A 89 -7.68 19.71 -7.34
C SER A 89 -7.81 19.56 -5.82
N VAL A 90 -8.80 18.77 -5.39
CA VAL A 90 -9.04 18.44 -3.97
C VAL A 90 -9.11 16.93 -3.78
N LEU A 91 -8.16 16.37 -3.02
CA LEU A 91 -8.18 14.97 -2.61
C LEU A 91 -8.85 14.88 -1.25
N THR A 92 -10.08 14.36 -1.22
CA THR A 92 -10.80 14.10 0.04
C THR A 92 -10.56 12.66 0.45
N ILE A 93 -10.25 12.43 1.72
CA ILE A 93 -9.96 11.09 2.24
C ILE A 93 -10.84 10.86 3.47
N GLU A 94 -11.68 9.83 3.39
CA GLU A 94 -12.63 9.49 4.45
C GLU A 94 -11.96 8.74 5.63
N PRO A 95 -12.55 8.78 6.84
CA PRO A 95 -12.04 8.03 7.99
C PRO A 95 -11.83 6.54 7.71
N GLY A 96 -10.71 6.00 8.21
CA GLY A 96 -10.36 4.58 8.06
C GLY A 96 -9.71 4.22 6.72
N VAL A 97 -9.47 5.16 5.81
CA VAL A 97 -8.71 4.90 4.57
C VAL A 97 -7.24 4.60 4.88
N VAL A 98 -6.68 3.60 4.21
CA VAL A 98 -5.26 3.22 4.25
C VAL A 98 -4.64 3.45 2.87
N ILE A 99 -3.53 4.20 2.83
CA ILE A 99 -2.74 4.48 1.64
C ILE A 99 -1.32 3.93 1.85
N LYS A 100 -0.93 3.03 0.95
CA LYS A 100 0.37 2.37 0.88
C LYS A 100 1.25 3.06 -0.16
N PHE A 101 2.51 3.31 0.18
CA PHE A 101 3.53 3.81 -0.74
C PHE A 101 4.45 2.68 -1.18
N GLY A 102 4.66 2.58 -2.49
CA GLY A 102 5.48 1.54 -3.10
C GLY A 102 6.96 1.65 -2.76
N PRO A 103 7.73 0.61 -3.13
CA PRO A 103 9.16 0.54 -2.86
C PRO A 103 9.92 1.63 -3.62
N TRP A 104 11.20 1.78 -3.30
CA TRP A 104 12.12 2.56 -4.13
C TRP A 104 12.13 1.98 -5.55
N TYR A 105 11.91 2.86 -6.53
CA TYR A 105 12.01 2.50 -7.94
C TYR A 105 13.49 2.44 -8.33
N GLN A 106 13.87 1.40 -9.09
CA GLN A 106 15.25 1.17 -9.51
C GLN A 106 15.34 1.16 -11.06
N GLU A 107 16.20 2.01 -11.62
CA GLU A 107 16.53 2.02 -13.04
C GLU A 107 18.05 2.06 -13.24
N GLY A 108 18.61 0.88 -13.52
CA GLY A 108 20.05 0.70 -13.64
C GLY A 108 20.76 0.93 -12.29
N TRP A 109 21.51 2.02 -12.19
CA TRP A 109 22.23 2.42 -10.96
C TRP A 109 21.53 3.53 -10.17
N TYR A 110 20.36 3.97 -10.63
CA TYR A 110 19.59 5.03 -10.00
C TYR A 110 18.44 4.44 -9.21
N GLU A 111 18.31 4.86 -7.95
CA GLU A 111 17.21 4.49 -7.08
C GLU A 111 16.53 5.78 -6.58
N TRP A 112 15.21 5.80 -6.53
CA TRP A 112 14.46 6.90 -5.94
C TRP A 112 13.19 6.43 -5.21
N PRO A 113 12.85 7.04 -4.06
CA PRO A 113 11.66 6.68 -3.32
C PRO A 113 10.39 7.23 -3.98
N VAL A 114 9.23 6.65 -3.66
CA VAL A 114 7.92 7.22 -4.03
C VAL A 114 7.68 8.52 -3.25
N ILE A 115 7.43 9.62 -3.98
CA ILE A 115 7.17 10.96 -3.41
C ILE A 115 5.78 11.44 -3.82
N PHE A 116 4.98 11.90 -2.86
CA PHE A 116 3.65 12.46 -3.14
C PHE A 116 3.69 13.99 -3.20
N HIS A 117 3.56 14.56 -4.40
CA HIS A 117 3.56 16.00 -4.60
C HIS A 117 2.15 16.60 -4.49
N LEU A 118 1.87 17.28 -3.37
CA LEU A 118 0.60 17.96 -3.12
C LEU A 118 0.64 19.39 -3.69
N ASN A 119 0.34 19.51 -4.98
CA ASN A 119 0.09 20.82 -5.64
C ASN A 119 -1.40 21.21 -5.60
N GLY A 120 -2.30 20.25 -5.38
CA GLY A 120 -3.70 20.48 -4.99
C GLY A 120 -3.90 20.32 -3.48
N GLN A 121 -5.11 20.58 -2.98
CA GLN A 121 -5.41 20.51 -1.55
C GLN A 121 -5.75 19.08 -1.12
N ILE A 122 -5.19 18.61 0.00
CA ILE A 122 -5.63 17.37 0.65
C ILE A 122 -6.53 17.68 1.85
N LYS A 123 -7.60 16.90 2.01
CA LYS A 123 -8.53 16.96 3.15
C LYS A 123 -8.63 15.55 3.75
N ALA A 124 -7.61 15.19 4.53
CA ALA A 124 -7.56 13.94 5.29
C ALA A 124 -8.12 14.19 6.69
N LYS A 125 -9.39 13.81 6.89
CA LYS A 125 -10.11 14.01 8.14
C LYS A 125 -10.58 12.68 8.72
N GLY A 126 -9.68 12.00 9.43
CA GLY A 126 -9.98 10.77 10.15
C GLY A 126 -10.78 11.01 11.42
N THR A 127 -10.87 9.98 12.25
CA THR A 127 -11.40 10.05 13.61
C THR A 127 -10.49 9.28 14.56
N ALA A 128 -10.55 9.54 15.87
CA ALA A 128 -9.77 8.79 16.85
C ALA A 128 -9.95 7.25 16.77
N ASN A 129 -11.14 6.78 16.36
CA ASN A 129 -11.44 5.35 16.21
C ASN A 129 -11.14 4.80 14.79
N ASN A 130 -11.19 5.66 13.77
CA ASN A 130 -10.91 5.32 12.38
C ASN A 130 -9.95 6.37 11.81
N PRO A 131 -8.65 6.33 12.16
CA PRO A 131 -7.66 7.23 11.62
C PRO A 131 -7.45 6.97 10.12
N ILE A 132 -6.90 7.95 9.41
CA ILE A 132 -6.43 7.76 8.03
C ILE A 132 -4.96 7.40 8.09
N VAL A 133 -4.53 6.36 7.38
CA VAL A 133 -3.17 5.83 7.48
C VAL A 133 -2.41 6.02 6.18
N PHE A 134 -1.20 6.55 6.29
CA PHE A 134 -0.22 6.73 5.22
C PHE A 134 1.06 5.99 5.61
N THR A 135 1.38 4.91 4.90
CA THR A 135 2.42 3.99 5.37
C THR A 135 3.12 3.25 4.22
N SER A 136 4.20 2.53 4.55
CA SER A 136 4.94 1.67 3.62
C SER A 136 4.07 0.54 3.06
N ILE A 137 4.36 0.09 1.83
CA ILE A 137 3.75 -1.13 1.28
C ILE A 137 3.93 -2.32 2.24
N TYR A 138 5.13 -2.45 2.83
CA TYR A 138 5.56 -3.51 3.75
C TYR A 138 4.95 -3.45 5.17
N ASP A 139 4.03 -2.50 5.46
CA ASP A 139 3.44 -2.34 6.80
C ASP A 139 2.15 -3.15 6.97
N ASP A 140 2.28 -4.44 7.26
CA ASP A 140 1.16 -5.39 7.39
C ASP A 140 0.17 -5.04 8.50
N ALA A 141 0.56 -4.17 9.45
CA ALA A 141 -0.30 -3.75 10.56
C ALA A 141 -1.55 -2.96 10.08
N TYR A 142 -1.53 -2.43 8.85
CA TYR A 142 -2.66 -1.71 8.26
C TYR A 142 -3.03 -2.26 6.89
N ALA A 143 -4.28 -2.70 6.76
CA ALA A 143 -4.83 -3.37 5.57
C ALA A 143 -4.17 -4.72 5.19
N GLY A 144 -3.31 -5.27 6.04
CA GLY A 144 -2.67 -6.58 5.85
C GLY A 144 -1.48 -6.54 4.89
N ASP A 145 -0.94 -7.73 4.64
CA ASP A 145 0.11 -7.95 3.63
C ASP A 145 -0.39 -7.47 2.27
N SER A 146 0.28 -6.43 1.79
CA SER A 146 -0.07 -5.69 0.58
C SER A 146 0.90 -5.97 -0.57
N ASN A 147 1.95 -6.76 -0.32
CA ASN A 147 3.02 -7.13 -1.25
C ASN A 147 3.14 -8.65 -1.46
N ASP A 148 2.34 -9.45 -0.77
CA ASP A 148 2.17 -10.89 -0.98
C ASP A 148 3.46 -11.68 -0.70
N ASP A 149 4.13 -11.35 0.41
CA ASP A 149 5.38 -12.01 0.88
C ASP A 149 5.29 -12.60 2.31
N GLY A 150 4.13 -12.47 2.95
CA GLY A 150 3.77 -13.06 4.23
C GLY A 150 4.36 -12.31 5.43
N ASN A 151 5.66 -12.48 5.66
CA ASN A 151 6.45 -11.77 6.70
C ASN A 151 7.92 -11.66 6.23
N ALA A 152 8.18 -11.67 4.91
CA ALA A 152 9.54 -11.67 4.39
C ALA A 152 10.15 -10.27 4.38
N THR A 153 9.31 -9.24 4.27
CA THR A 153 9.66 -7.84 4.51
C THR A 153 9.09 -7.33 5.84
N SER A 154 9.47 -6.12 6.21
CA SER A 154 8.97 -5.39 7.38
C SER A 154 9.23 -3.90 7.14
N PRO A 155 8.37 -3.00 7.65
CA PRO A 155 8.44 -1.59 7.28
C PRO A 155 9.57 -0.87 8.02
N ALA A 156 10.29 0.02 7.32
CA ALA A 156 11.45 0.73 7.84
C ALA A 156 11.37 2.25 7.59
N ALA A 157 12.07 3.02 8.42
CA ALA A 157 12.14 4.47 8.27
C ALA A 157 12.81 4.84 6.94
N GLY A 158 12.06 5.47 6.03
CA GLY A 158 12.56 5.83 4.70
C GLY A 158 12.28 4.79 3.60
N ASP A 159 11.29 3.91 3.79
CA ASP A 159 10.74 3.10 2.68
C ASP A 159 10.18 3.97 1.55
N TRP A 160 9.69 5.18 1.87
CA TRP A 160 9.15 6.14 0.91
C TRP A 160 9.55 7.60 1.22
N GLY A 161 9.32 8.50 0.26
CA GLY A 161 9.93 9.83 0.20
C GLY A 161 9.19 10.95 0.92
N GLY A 162 7.96 10.70 1.39
CA GLY A 162 7.13 11.71 2.05
C GLY A 162 6.28 12.57 1.10
N PHE A 163 5.54 13.50 1.70
CA PHE A 163 4.74 14.52 1.03
C PHE A 163 5.56 15.76 0.72
N GLN A 164 5.47 16.28 -0.51
CA GLN A 164 6.02 17.57 -0.91
C GLN A 164 4.86 18.55 -1.11
N ILE A 165 4.68 19.45 -0.15
CA ILE A 165 3.45 20.23 0.04
C ILE A 165 3.65 21.66 -0.43
N SER A 166 3.24 21.90 -1.68
CA SER A 166 3.28 23.22 -2.34
C SER A 166 1.94 23.95 -2.27
N SER A 167 0.84 23.23 -2.04
CA SER A 167 -0.50 23.78 -1.88
C SER A 167 -0.73 24.45 -0.52
N GLN A 168 -1.94 24.98 -0.32
CA GLN A 168 -2.37 25.73 0.87
C GLN A 168 -3.60 25.09 1.48
N GLU A 169 -3.90 25.40 2.74
CA GLU A 169 -5.13 24.97 3.45
C GLU A 169 -5.30 23.44 3.51
N ASN A 170 -4.20 22.68 3.50
CA ASN A 170 -4.23 21.23 3.64
C ASN A 170 -4.68 20.83 5.06
N ILE A 171 -5.47 19.77 5.18
CA ILE A 171 -5.94 19.26 6.48
C ILE A 171 -5.48 17.83 6.65
N PHE A 172 -4.77 17.60 7.76
CA PHE A 172 -4.39 16.30 8.31
C PHE A 172 -4.91 16.23 9.75
N GLU A 173 -6.09 15.65 9.94
CA GLU A 173 -6.75 15.50 11.24
C GLU A 173 -6.99 14.02 11.52
N HIS A 174 -6.54 13.52 12.68
CA HIS A 174 -6.54 12.09 13.00
C HIS A 174 -5.91 11.22 11.91
N VAL A 175 -4.72 11.60 11.45
CA VAL A 175 -3.91 10.80 10.51
C VAL A 175 -2.79 10.06 11.23
N ILE A 176 -2.34 8.96 10.64
CA ILE A 176 -1.13 8.22 11.02
C ILE A 176 -0.21 8.25 9.79
N ILE A 177 1.02 8.76 9.94
CA ILE A 177 2.02 8.87 8.88
C ILE A 177 3.31 8.20 9.36
N LYS A 178 3.71 7.11 8.71
CA LYS A 178 4.86 6.28 9.11
C LYS A 178 5.79 5.92 7.96
N TYR A 179 7.01 5.52 8.32
CA TYR A 179 8.00 4.85 7.45
C TYR A 179 8.47 5.69 6.25
N GLY A 180 8.22 7.00 6.26
CA GLY A 180 8.64 7.92 5.20
C GLY A 180 9.85 8.78 5.58
N GLY A 181 10.17 9.76 4.72
CA GLY A 181 11.27 10.71 4.91
C GLY A 181 12.58 10.32 4.21
N ALA A 182 12.52 9.50 3.16
CA ALA A 182 13.67 9.13 2.34
C ALA A 182 14.33 10.29 1.58
N ASP A 183 15.54 10.03 1.05
CA ASP A 183 16.32 10.91 0.19
C ASP A 183 16.40 12.36 0.72
N ARG A 184 16.76 12.48 2.01
CA ARG A 184 17.05 13.74 2.72
C ARG A 184 15.86 14.71 2.82
N ARG A 185 14.62 14.21 2.73
CA ARG A 185 13.38 15.00 2.89
C ARG A 185 12.71 14.67 4.22
N GLY A 186 11.91 15.59 4.73
CA GLY A 186 10.94 15.24 5.76
C GLY A 186 9.84 14.36 5.17
N VAL A 187 9.22 13.50 6.00
CA VAL A 187 7.99 12.81 5.60
C VAL A 187 6.88 13.80 5.24
N MET A 188 6.95 15.04 5.76
CA MET A 188 6.15 16.17 5.26
C MET A 188 7.05 17.39 5.05
N THR A 189 7.39 17.71 3.79
CA THR A 189 8.10 18.97 3.45
C THR A 189 7.11 20.02 2.99
N PHE A 190 6.96 21.12 3.74
CA PHE A 190 6.16 22.28 3.38
C PHE A 190 7.00 23.31 2.61
N TYR A 191 6.65 23.52 1.33
CA TYR A 191 7.08 24.66 0.52
C TYR A 191 6.13 25.85 0.63
N SER A 192 4.97 25.65 1.26
CA SER A 192 3.97 26.68 1.52
C SER A 192 3.45 26.60 2.96
N ASN A 193 3.69 27.65 3.75
CA ASN A 193 3.27 27.76 5.16
C ASN A 193 1.94 28.53 5.31
N SER A 194 0.94 28.28 4.45
CA SER A 194 -0.33 29.03 4.46
C SER A 194 -1.55 28.14 4.68
N GLY A 195 -2.25 28.37 5.79
CA GLY A 195 -3.55 27.79 6.14
C GLY A 195 -3.56 26.29 6.47
N ASN A 196 -2.43 25.59 6.39
CA ASN A 196 -2.40 24.15 6.61
C ASN A 196 -2.61 23.80 8.10
N LYS A 197 -3.25 22.65 8.37
CA LYS A 197 -3.46 22.12 9.72
C LYS A 197 -3.02 20.66 9.81
N ILE A 198 -2.21 20.37 10.82
CA ILE A 198 -1.95 19.03 11.34
C ILE A 198 -2.49 19.01 12.78
N SER A 199 -3.45 18.14 13.09
CA SER A 199 -3.99 18.04 14.45
C SER A 199 -4.38 16.62 14.87
N ALA A 200 -4.23 16.31 16.15
CA ALA A 200 -4.65 15.04 16.75
C ALA A 200 -4.14 13.79 15.99
N SER A 201 -2.93 13.88 15.45
CA SER A 201 -2.35 12.92 14.49
C SER A 201 -1.04 12.32 15.01
N ALA A 202 -0.58 11.22 14.40
CA ALA A 202 0.69 10.56 14.72
C ALA A 202 1.61 10.55 13.49
N ILE A 203 2.77 11.19 13.59
CA ILE A 203 3.77 11.29 12.52
C ILE A 203 5.07 10.73 13.10
N ASN A 204 5.13 9.40 13.22
CA ASN A 204 6.17 8.68 13.96
C ASN A 204 6.76 7.52 13.13
N HIS A 205 7.89 6.96 13.54
CA HIS A 205 8.63 5.91 12.80
C HIS A 205 9.06 6.37 11.39
N ASN A 206 9.48 7.64 11.27
CA ASN A 206 9.94 8.25 10.02
C ASN A 206 11.45 8.54 10.09
N LEU A 207 12.14 8.53 8.95
CA LEU A 207 13.57 8.88 8.88
C LEU A 207 13.80 10.36 9.20
N SER A 208 12.84 11.22 8.81
CA SER A 208 12.80 12.64 9.12
C SER A 208 11.34 13.11 9.17
N GLY A 209 11.03 14.02 10.09
CA GLY A 209 9.66 14.42 10.41
C GLY A 209 9.13 15.52 9.50
N ILE A 210 8.62 16.60 10.10
CA ILE A 210 8.05 17.74 9.39
C ILE A 210 9.15 18.77 9.08
N VAL A 211 9.29 19.16 7.82
CA VAL A 211 10.29 20.14 7.36
C VAL A 211 9.59 21.36 6.75
N PHE A 212 9.93 22.56 7.19
CA PHE A 212 9.50 23.81 6.56
C PHE A 212 10.64 24.40 5.73
N SER A 213 10.42 24.52 4.42
CA SER A 213 11.36 25.06 3.42
C SER A 213 10.69 26.20 2.66
N THR A 214 10.33 27.25 3.39
CA THR A 214 9.41 28.31 2.92
C THR A 214 9.56 29.60 3.74
N GLY A 215 8.81 30.64 3.37
CA GLY A 215 8.81 31.94 4.04
C GLY A 215 7.77 32.04 5.18
N SER A 216 7.73 33.21 5.81
CA SER A 216 6.69 33.57 6.77
C SER A 216 5.31 33.72 6.12
N SER A 217 4.26 33.54 6.92
CA SER A 217 2.86 33.67 6.53
C SER A 217 2.05 34.38 7.61
N SER A 218 1.01 35.12 7.21
CA SER A 218 0.00 35.68 8.12
C SER A 218 -1.02 34.64 8.60
N GLN A 219 -1.10 33.49 7.93
CA GLN A 219 -1.88 32.32 8.32
C GLN A 219 -0.93 31.11 8.36
N PRO A 220 -0.02 31.03 9.35
CA PRO A 220 0.97 29.96 9.41
C PRO A 220 0.34 28.57 9.56
N THR A 221 1.04 27.54 9.10
CA THR A 221 0.67 26.15 9.37
C THR A 221 0.59 25.90 10.87
N ILE A 222 -0.48 25.25 11.33
CA ILE A 222 -0.69 24.85 12.73
C ILE A 222 -0.40 23.35 12.88
N ILE A 223 0.39 23.00 13.88
CA ILE A 223 0.69 21.62 14.30
C ILE A 223 0.33 21.51 15.79
N GLU A 224 -0.75 20.78 16.10
CA GLU A 224 -1.27 20.69 17.46
C GLU A 224 -1.72 19.30 17.90
N ASP A 225 -1.66 19.05 19.20
CA ASP A 225 -2.21 17.85 19.87
C ASP A 225 -1.75 16.52 19.24
N SER A 226 -0.56 16.49 18.63
CA SER A 226 -0.06 15.39 17.78
C SER A 226 1.18 14.71 18.38
N ASP A 227 1.38 13.44 18.03
CA ASP A 227 2.58 12.67 18.36
C ASP A 227 3.58 12.69 17.20
N LEU A 228 4.77 13.24 17.42
CA LEU A 228 5.84 13.39 16.43
C LEU A 228 7.11 12.59 16.82
N SER A 229 7.00 11.79 17.88
CA SER A 229 8.09 11.00 18.46
C SER A 229 8.52 9.84 17.54
N TYR A 230 9.54 9.08 17.94
CA TYR A 230 10.10 7.96 17.17
C TYR A 230 10.49 8.31 15.71
N THR A 231 10.79 9.58 15.44
CA THR A 231 11.46 10.01 14.20
C THR A 231 12.97 9.89 14.41
N GLU A 232 13.69 9.28 13.47
CA GLU A 232 15.14 8.98 13.64
C GLU A 232 16.03 10.23 13.62
N SER A 233 15.65 11.23 12.82
CA SER A 233 16.32 12.53 12.74
C SER A 233 15.48 13.61 13.47
N SER A 234 15.34 14.80 12.90
CA SER A 234 14.51 15.86 13.47
C SER A 234 13.01 15.59 13.27
N ALA A 235 12.25 15.55 14.37
CA ALA A 235 10.78 15.50 14.34
C ALA A 235 10.14 16.75 13.70
N ILE A 236 10.71 17.94 13.95
CA ILE A 236 10.41 19.17 13.22
C ILE A 236 11.72 19.90 12.88
N ALA A 237 11.87 20.34 11.64
CA ALA A 237 12.91 21.28 11.22
C ALA A 237 12.27 22.50 10.53
N VAL A 238 12.65 23.70 10.96
CA VAL A 238 12.16 24.97 10.39
C VAL A 238 13.34 25.71 9.78
N SER A 239 13.23 26.08 8.50
CA SER A 239 14.26 26.84 7.79
C SER A 239 13.72 28.16 7.24
N GLY A 240 14.63 29.12 6.97
CA GLY A 240 14.26 30.43 6.47
C GLY A 240 13.50 31.27 7.49
N SER A 241 12.40 31.90 7.05
CA SER A 241 11.51 32.73 7.89
C SER A 241 10.17 32.06 8.18
N ALA A 242 10.01 30.77 7.88
CA ALA A 242 8.80 30.02 8.20
C ALA A 242 8.45 30.13 9.70
N ASN A 243 7.17 30.40 9.98
CA ASN A 243 6.66 30.72 11.32
C ASN A 243 5.50 29.80 11.75
N PRO A 244 5.62 28.46 11.65
CA PRO A 244 4.55 27.53 12.04
C PRO A 244 4.20 27.66 13.52
N ILE A 245 2.93 27.44 13.86
CA ILE A 245 2.45 27.39 15.24
C ILE A 245 2.49 25.94 15.71
N ILE A 246 3.35 25.64 16.68
CA ILE A 246 3.58 24.29 17.21
C ILE A 246 3.20 24.31 18.70
N ARG A 247 2.21 23.49 19.10
CA ARG A 247 1.71 23.45 20.49
C ARG A 247 1.15 22.08 20.89
N HIS A 248 1.25 21.72 22.16
CA HIS A 248 0.67 20.50 22.75
C HIS A 248 1.06 19.18 22.04
N ASN A 249 2.19 19.15 21.32
CA ASN A 249 2.67 17.95 20.66
C ASN A 249 3.60 17.16 21.58
N ASN A 250 3.59 15.83 21.43
CA ASN A 250 4.66 14.97 21.93
C ASN A 250 5.78 14.94 20.87
N ILE A 251 7.03 15.20 21.26
CA ILE A 251 8.18 15.36 20.36
C ILE A 251 9.37 14.60 20.95
#